data_AF-A0A538N5Y5-F1
#
_entry.id   AF-A0A538N5Y5-F1
#
_cell.length_a   1.000
_cell.length_b   1.000
_cell.length_c   1.000
_cell.angle_alpha   90.00
_cell.angle_beta   90.00
_cell.angle_gamma   90.00
#
_symmetry.space_group_name_H-M   'P 1'
#
loop_
_entity.id
_entity.type
_entity.pdbx_description
1 polymer ?
#
loop_
_entity_poly.entity_id
_entity_poly.type
_entity_poly.pdbx_seq_one_letter_code
_entity_poly.pdbx_strand_id
1 'polypeptide(L)'
;MGSTSGAGVPSAGAALTTRRSSRKTPVRTFVLDTSVLLADPAAFLRFAEHEVILPLVVISELEGKRNHPELGYFARQCLRLLDDLRIANGRLDQPVPVNDTGGTLRVELNHADPTVLPPGFRNDSGDSRILSVARALAAEGKDVTLVSKDMPLRVKAASVGLSADEYRHGQATDPSWTGMAELELGEAELNALYAGEAIDVTELAAGGAGQAAGLPCHTGLVLHSPRGSALGRVQQDKTVRLVRGDREAFGLHGRSAEQRIALDLLLDDSIGIVSLGGRAGTGKSALALCAGLEQTMERRRHKKVIVFRPLYAVGGQDLGYLPGSESEKMSPWAQAVFDTLGALVHDNVREEILGRGMLEVLPLTHIRGRSLHDAFVIVDEAQSLERGVLLTVLSRIGTGSRVVLTHDVAQRDNLRVGRHDGVAAVIEALKGHPLFAHVTLTRSERSPIAEMVTDLLEEVPI
;
A
#
# COMPACT_ATOMS: atom_id res chain seq x y z
N MET A 1 54.03 44.50 -54.57
CA MET A 1 53.58 45.66 -53.79
C MET A 1 52.17 45.36 -53.31
N GLY A 2 51.96 45.27 -51.98
CA GLY A 2 50.69 45.34 -51.22
C GLY A 2 49.57 44.35 -51.61
N SER A 3 48.73 43.82 -50.74
CA SER A 3 48.54 43.89 -49.29
C SER A 3 47.30 43.03 -49.05
N THR A 4 47.37 42.03 -48.19
CA THR A 4 46.22 41.21 -47.78
C THR A 4 45.62 41.77 -46.50
N SER A 5 44.32 42.09 -46.52
CA SER A 5 43.50 42.29 -45.30
C SER A 5 42.06 41.92 -45.62
N GLY A 6 41.51 40.95 -44.86
CA GLY A 6 40.13 40.51 -44.98
C GLY A 6 39.18 41.20 -44.01
N ALA A 7 37.88 40.93 -44.18
CA ALA A 7 36.86 40.70 -43.14
C ALA A 7 35.46 40.64 -43.78
N GLY A 8 34.57 39.75 -43.29
CA GLY A 8 33.11 39.98 -43.34
C GLY A 8 32.21 38.86 -43.86
N VAL A 9 31.69 38.08 -42.90
CA VAL A 9 30.60 37.06 -42.88
C VAL A 9 29.36 37.31 -43.76
N PRO A 10 28.62 36.26 -44.18
CA PRO A 10 27.16 36.27 -44.00
C PRO A 10 26.57 35.00 -43.33
N SER A 11 25.33 35.16 -42.90
CA SER A 11 24.65 34.58 -41.73
C SER A 11 23.89 33.26 -41.94
N ALA A 12 23.93 32.44 -40.88
CA ALA A 12 22.86 31.66 -40.24
C ALA A 12 21.68 31.09 -41.08
N GLY A 13 21.77 29.78 -41.37
CA GLY A 13 20.87 28.74 -40.84
C GLY A 13 19.36 28.93 -40.92
N ALA A 14 18.74 28.48 -42.01
CA ALA A 14 17.31 28.18 -42.06
C ALA A 14 17.04 26.81 -41.38
N ALA A 15 16.56 26.84 -40.14
CA ALA A 15 16.04 25.65 -39.47
C ALA A 15 14.57 25.42 -39.88
N LEU A 16 14.29 24.28 -40.50
CA LEU A 16 12.93 23.77 -40.73
C LEU A 16 12.21 23.63 -39.38
N THR A 17 11.31 24.54 -39.05
CA THR A 17 10.33 24.33 -37.98
C THR A 17 9.29 23.33 -38.47
N THR A 18 9.47 22.06 -38.11
CA THR A 18 8.42 21.04 -38.20
C THR A 18 7.31 21.42 -37.21
N ARG A 19 6.27 22.06 -37.75
CA ARG A 19 5.01 22.31 -37.05
C ARG A 19 4.38 20.94 -36.76
N ARG A 20 4.67 20.36 -35.58
CA ARG A 20 3.92 19.22 -35.04
C ARG A 20 2.47 19.70 -34.87
N SER A 21 1.62 19.34 -35.82
CA SER A 21 0.17 19.41 -35.66
C SER A 21 -0.21 18.64 -34.40
N SER A 22 -0.55 19.35 -33.32
CA SER A 22 -1.17 18.75 -32.14
C SER A 22 -2.51 18.16 -32.57
N ARG A 23 -2.55 16.85 -32.82
CA ARG A 23 -3.82 16.12 -32.82
C ARG A 23 -4.46 16.39 -31.46
N LYS A 24 -5.55 17.17 -31.41
CA LYS A 24 -6.36 17.29 -30.20
C LYS A 24 -6.83 15.89 -29.84
N THR A 25 -6.42 15.38 -28.68
CA THR A 25 -6.97 14.14 -28.13
C THR A 25 -8.49 14.33 -28.07
N PRO A 26 -9.31 13.37 -28.58
CA PRO A 26 -10.75 13.46 -28.41
C PRO A 26 -11.09 13.49 -26.92
N VAL A 27 -11.92 14.46 -26.52
CA VAL A 27 -12.35 14.63 -25.13
C VAL A 27 -13.25 13.45 -24.77
N ARG A 28 -12.85 12.69 -23.75
CA ARG A 28 -13.61 11.56 -23.20
C ARG A 28 -14.49 12.00 -22.06
N THR A 29 -15.47 11.16 -21.73
CA THR A 29 -16.38 11.35 -20.60
C THR A 29 -16.16 10.24 -19.58
N PHE A 30 -15.78 10.60 -18.37
CA PHE A 30 -15.55 9.66 -17.27
C PHE A 30 -16.67 9.77 -16.24
N VAL A 31 -17.39 8.67 -16.02
CA VAL A 31 -18.38 8.59 -14.93
C VAL A 31 -17.68 7.98 -13.74
N LEU A 32 -17.62 8.68 -12.61
CA LEU A 32 -16.95 8.14 -11.41
C LEU A 32 -17.94 7.50 -10.46
N ASP A 33 -17.51 6.38 -9.91
CA ASP A 33 -18.13 5.73 -8.77
C ASP A 33 -17.60 6.29 -7.43
N THR A 34 -18.40 6.18 -6.36
CA THR A 34 -18.06 6.57 -4.99
C THR A 34 -16.78 5.90 -4.49
N SER A 35 -16.51 4.65 -4.90
CA SER A 35 -15.28 3.94 -4.51
C SER A 35 -14.00 4.68 -4.91
N VAL A 36 -14.02 5.41 -6.04
CA VAL A 36 -12.90 6.22 -6.52
C VAL A 36 -12.66 7.40 -5.60
N LEU A 37 -13.73 8.12 -5.26
CA LEU A 37 -13.67 9.33 -4.42
C LEU A 37 -13.34 9.03 -2.95
N LEU A 38 -13.75 7.86 -2.45
CA LEU A 38 -13.39 7.39 -1.12
C LEU A 38 -11.90 7.02 -1.02
N ALA A 39 -11.29 6.58 -2.13
CA ALA A 39 -9.87 6.27 -2.15
C ALA A 39 -8.99 7.48 -2.47
N ASP A 40 -9.47 8.41 -3.31
CA ASP A 40 -8.82 9.68 -3.61
C ASP A 40 -9.87 10.80 -3.70
N PRO A 41 -10.03 11.61 -2.64
CA PRO A 41 -11.00 12.71 -2.60
C PRO A 41 -10.86 13.75 -3.70
N ALA A 42 -9.68 13.82 -4.32
CA ALA A 42 -9.35 14.77 -5.39
C ALA A 42 -9.35 14.11 -6.78
N ALA A 43 -9.83 12.87 -6.92
CA ALA A 43 -9.74 12.12 -8.18
C ALA A 43 -10.34 12.86 -9.37
N PHE A 44 -11.47 13.56 -9.21
CA PHE A 44 -12.11 14.33 -10.28
C PHE A 44 -11.25 15.48 -10.82
N LEU A 45 -10.19 15.90 -10.12
CA LEU A 45 -9.24 16.90 -10.63
C LEU A 45 -8.22 16.31 -11.62
N ARG A 46 -8.10 14.98 -11.70
CA ARG A 46 -6.95 14.28 -12.31
C ARG A 46 -7.21 13.71 -13.71
N PHE A 47 -8.33 14.05 -14.33
CA PHE A 47 -8.71 13.55 -15.66
C PHE A 47 -8.23 14.46 -16.81
N ALA A 48 -7.13 15.20 -16.61
CA ALA A 48 -6.53 16.09 -17.61
C ALA A 48 -7.56 17.00 -18.30
N GLU A 49 -7.65 16.98 -19.63
CA GLU A 49 -8.61 17.77 -20.42
C GLU A 49 -10.04 17.18 -20.52
N HIS A 50 -10.33 16.09 -19.81
CA HIS A 50 -11.56 15.31 -20.01
C HIS A 50 -12.74 15.74 -19.12
N GLU A 51 -13.95 15.33 -19.53
CA GLU A 51 -15.19 15.60 -18.79
C GLU A 51 -15.41 14.53 -17.71
N VAL A 52 -15.60 14.95 -16.47
CA VAL A 52 -15.91 14.11 -15.32
C VAL A 52 -17.38 14.28 -14.94
N ILE A 53 -18.08 13.16 -14.81
CA ILE A 53 -19.49 13.10 -14.43
C ILE A 53 -19.61 12.41 -13.08
N LEU A 54 -20.29 13.06 -12.15
CA LEU A 54 -20.68 12.47 -10.86
C LEU A 54 -22.19 12.24 -10.82
N PRO A 55 -22.66 11.00 -10.88
CA PRO A 55 -24.07 10.69 -10.61
C PRO A 55 -24.48 11.21 -9.24
N LEU A 56 -25.69 11.77 -9.10
CA LEU A 56 -26.18 12.29 -7.82
C LEU A 56 -26.10 11.27 -6.67
N VAL A 57 -26.31 9.98 -6.97
CA VAL A 57 -26.23 8.90 -5.98
C VAL A 57 -24.86 8.80 -5.30
N VAL A 58 -23.78 9.17 -6.01
CA VAL A 58 -22.42 9.19 -5.44
C VAL A 58 -22.32 10.19 -4.31
N ILE A 59 -23.00 11.34 -4.42
CA ILE A 59 -23.03 12.35 -3.35
C ILE A 59 -23.78 11.78 -2.13
N SER A 60 -24.92 11.13 -2.35
CA SER A 60 -25.68 10.48 -1.27
C SER A 60 -24.88 9.37 -0.58
N GLU A 61 -24.11 8.59 -1.32
CA GLU A 61 -23.23 7.56 -0.77
C GLU A 61 -22.06 8.16 0.04
N LEU A 62 -21.42 9.22 -0.47
CA LEU A 62 -20.41 9.96 0.27
C LEU A 62 -20.98 10.51 1.58
N GLU A 63 -22.19 11.07 1.55
CA GLU A 63 -22.88 11.56 2.75
C GLU A 63 -23.09 10.44 3.77
N GLY A 64 -23.62 9.29 3.33
CA GLY A 64 -23.81 8.11 4.18
C GLY A 64 -22.50 7.58 4.79
N LYS A 65 -21.36 7.81 4.14
CA LYS A 65 -20.03 7.38 4.63
C LYS A 65 -19.32 8.42 5.50
N ARG A 66 -19.87 9.62 5.73
CA ARG A 66 -19.21 10.69 6.51
C ARG A 66 -18.78 10.28 7.92
N ASN A 67 -19.51 9.38 8.56
CA ASN A 67 -19.21 8.90 9.91
C ASN A 67 -18.48 7.55 9.93
N HIS A 68 -18.08 7.03 8.76
CA HIS A 68 -17.42 5.73 8.69
C HIS A 68 -16.09 5.74 9.47
N PRO A 69 -15.83 4.74 10.33
CA PRO A 69 -14.61 4.64 11.13
C PRO A 69 -13.32 4.56 10.33
N GLU A 70 -13.38 4.24 9.03
CA GLU A 70 -12.21 4.17 8.16
C GLU A 70 -12.27 5.17 7.00
N LEU A 71 -13.47 5.42 6.46
CA LEU A 71 -13.66 6.14 5.20
C LEU A 71 -14.19 7.57 5.39
N GLY A 72 -14.69 7.90 6.59
CA GLY A 72 -15.38 9.17 6.83
C GLY A 72 -14.51 10.41 6.63
N TYR A 73 -13.18 10.31 6.83
CA TYR A 73 -12.27 11.40 6.52
C TYR A 73 -12.26 11.71 5.01
N PHE A 74 -12.12 10.69 4.17
CA PHE A 74 -12.09 10.84 2.71
C PHE A 74 -13.41 11.35 2.17
N ALA A 75 -14.53 10.80 2.67
CA ALA A 75 -15.86 11.30 2.34
C ALA A 75 -16.02 12.80 2.65
N ARG A 76 -15.62 13.24 3.86
CA ARG A 76 -15.69 14.66 4.25
C ARG A 76 -14.73 15.54 3.45
N GLN A 77 -13.54 15.07 3.10
CA GLN A 77 -12.62 15.81 2.23
C GLN A 77 -13.21 16.00 0.83
N CYS A 78 -13.77 14.93 0.25
CA CYS A 78 -14.39 15.00 -1.07
C CYS A 78 -15.59 15.95 -1.07
N LEU A 79 -16.47 15.84 -0.07
CA LEU A 79 -17.62 16.74 0.07
C LEU A 79 -17.20 18.21 0.27
N ARG A 80 -16.10 18.47 0.97
CA ARG A 80 -15.55 19.84 1.09
C ARG A 80 -15.06 20.38 -0.24
N LEU A 81 -14.29 19.59 -1.00
CA LEU A 81 -13.83 20.01 -2.34
C LEU A 81 -15.01 20.27 -3.30
N LEU A 82 -16.07 19.44 -3.23
CA LEU A 82 -17.29 19.68 -4.00
C LEU A 82 -18.00 20.96 -3.56
N ASP A 83 -18.06 21.24 -2.26
CA ASP A 83 -18.64 22.49 -1.74
C ASP A 83 -17.82 23.72 -2.16
N ASP A 84 -16.48 23.63 -2.16
CA ASP A 84 -15.59 24.69 -2.65
C ASP A 84 -15.86 25.00 -4.13
N LEU A 85 -16.01 23.95 -4.96
CA LEU A 85 -16.40 24.11 -6.38
C LEU A 85 -17.78 24.74 -6.53
N ARG A 86 -18.76 24.36 -5.70
CA ARG A 86 -20.11 24.94 -5.69
C ARG A 86 -20.06 26.41 -5.27
N ILE A 87 -19.26 26.78 -4.27
CA ILE A 87 -19.11 28.17 -3.83
C ILE A 87 -18.51 29.02 -4.96
N ALA A 88 -17.49 28.50 -5.66
CA ALA A 88 -16.83 29.22 -6.74
C ALA A 88 -17.72 29.39 -8.00
N ASN A 89 -18.56 28.40 -8.33
CA ASN A 89 -19.31 28.36 -9.59
C ASN A 89 -20.85 28.50 -9.42
N GLY A 90 -21.35 28.57 -8.19
CA GLY A 90 -22.76 28.65 -7.82
C GLY A 90 -23.51 27.32 -7.88
N ARG A 91 -23.34 26.55 -8.97
CA ARG A 91 -24.03 25.27 -9.22
C ARG A 91 -23.07 24.23 -9.80
N LEU A 92 -23.39 22.95 -9.63
CA LEU A 92 -22.55 21.83 -10.10
C LEU A 92 -23.23 20.95 -11.17
N ASP A 93 -24.49 21.18 -11.50
CA ASP A 93 -25.22 20.42 -12.54
C ASP A 93 -24.87 20.86 -13.97
N GLN A 94 -23.91 21.76 -14.11
CA GLN A 94 -23.32 22.19 -15.39
C GLN A 94 -21.80 21.94 -15.34
N PRO A 95 -21.12 21.78 -16.49
CA PRO A 95 -19.68 21.63 -16.52
C PRO A 95 -18.97 22.81 -15.84
N VAL A 96 -18.26 22.54 -14.74
CA VAL A 96 -17.41 23.50 -14.04
C VAL A 96 -15.94 23.13 -14.22
N PRO A 97 -15.01 24.09 -14.40
CA PRO A 97 -13.59 23.80 -14.53
C PRO A 97 -13.02 23.23 -13.22
N VAL A 98 -12.17 22.20 -13.33
CA VAL A 98 -11.55 21.54 -12.16
C VAL A 98 -10.03 21.49 -12.20
N ASN A 99 -9.40 21.88 -13.31
CA ASN A 99 -7.95 21.94 -13.42
C ASN A 99 -7.50 22.93 -14.52
N ASP A 100 -6.20 23.21 -14.57
CA ASP A 100 -5.60 24.14 -15.54
C ASP A 100 -5.41 23.51 -16.94
N THR A 101 -5.72 22.22 -17.10
CA THR A 101 -5.60 21.48 -18.36
C THR A 101 -6.90 21.42 -19.16
N GLY A 102 -7.97 22.04 -18.67
CA GLY A 102 -9.26 22.13 -19.36
C GLY A 102 -10.29 21.07 -18.98
N GLY A 103 -10.02 20.27 -17.95
CA GLY A 103 -10.95 19.28 -17.42
C GLY A 103 -12.14 19.93 -16.71
N THR A 104 -13.29 19.27 -16.79
CA THR A 104 -14.53 19.77 -16.19
C THR A 104 -15.20 18.71 -15.32
N LEU A 105 -15.94 19.15 -14.30
CA LEU A 105 -16.82 18.31 -13.49
C LEU A 105 -18.28 18.74 -13.70
N ARG A 106 -19.21 17.78 -13.74
CA ARG A 106 -20.64 18.06 -13.51
C ARG A 106 -21.30 16.96 -12.69
N VAL A 107 -22.28 17.35 -11.89
CA VAL A 107 -23.15 16.44 -11.14
C VAL A 107 -24.37 16.12 -11.99
N GLU A 108 -24.56 14.85 -12.31
CA GLU A 108 -25.63 14.39 -13.19
C GLU A 108 -26.89 14.05 -12.38
N LEU A 109 -27.96 14.80 -12.66
CA LEU A 109 -29.24 14.73 -11.94
C LEU A 109 -30.29 13.90 -12.71
N ASN A 110 -30.23 13.88 -14.04
CA ASN A 110 -31.39 13.54 -14.88
C ASN A 110 -31.38 12.10 -15.42
N HIS A 111 -30.21 11.49 -15.62
CA HIS A 111 -30.07 10.20 -16.31
C HIS A 111 -30.28 8.95 -15.44
N ALA A 112 -31.13 9.04 -14.41
CA ALA A 112 -31.42 7.92 -13.51
C ALA A 112 -32.55 7.00 -14.02
N ASP A 113 -32.96 7.08 -15.29
CA ASP A 113 -33.99 6.18 -15.84
C ASP A 113 -33.46 4.73 -15.91
N PRO A 114 -33.97 3.80 -15.07
CA PRO A 114 -33.48 2.43 -15.05
C PRO A 114 -33.89 1.65 -16.30
N THR A 115 -34.84 2.13 -17.10
CA THR A 115 -35.32 1.42 -18.30
C THR A 115 -34.24 1.27 -19.37
N VAL A 116 -33.21 2.12 -19.33
CA VAL A 116 -32.04 2.07 -20.21
C VAL A 116 -31.19 0.79 -19.98
N LEU A 117 -31.29 0.17 -18.80
CA LEU A 117 -30.61 -1.08 -18.47
C LEU A 117 -31.46 -2.33 -18.76
N PRO A 118 -30.87 -3.53 -18.92
CA PRO A 118 -31.64 -4.78 -19.01
C PRO A 118 -32.42 -5.07 -17.72
N PRO A 119 -33.58 -5.77 -17.76
CA PRO A 119 -34.43 -6.02 -16.58
C PRO A 119 -33.69 -6.55 -15.35
N GLY A 120 -32.70 -7.43 -15.53
CA GLY A 120 -31.90 -7.99 -14.43
C GLY A 120 -31.00 -6.98 -13.68
N PHE A 121 -30.78 -5.79 -14.22
CA PHE A 121 -30.00 -4.71 -13.62
C PHE A 121 -30.85 -3.56 -13.09
N ARG A 122 -32.17 -3.57 -13.32
CA ARG A 122 -33.10 -2.52 -12.89
C ARG A 122 -33.46 -2.73 -11.43
N ASN A 123 -32.78 -2.05 -10.53
CA ASN A 123 -33.10 -2.06 -9.10
C ASN A 123 -32.76 -0.69 -8.50
N ASP A 124 -33.16 -0.46 -7.24
CA ASP A 124 -32.92 0.82 -6.55
C ASP A 124 -31.49 0.96 -6.00
N SER A 125 -30.55 0.11 -6.42
CA SER A 125 -29.16 0.19 -5.95
C SER A 125 -28.41 1.38 -6.53
N GLY A 126 -27.39 1.84 -5.79
CA GLY A 126 -26.44 2.85 -6.27
C GLY A 126 -25.76 2.44 -7.58
N ASP A 127 -25.30 1.20 -7.67
CA ASP A 127 -24.73 0.61 -8.87
C ASP A 127 -25.63 0.79 -10.10
N SER A 128 -26.93 0.47 -9.97
CA SER A 128 -27.89 0.58 -11.08
C SER A 128 -28.02 2.03 -11.55
N ARG A 129 -28.07 2.98 -10.62
CA ARG A 129 -28.15 4.42 -10.94
C ARG A 129 -26.87 4.93 -11.62
N ILE A 130 -25.69 4.50 -11.15
CA ILE A 130 -24.40 4.85 -11.78
C ILE A 130 -24.34 4.30 -13.21
N LEU A 131 -24.75 3.04 -13.40
CA LEU A 131 -24.79 2.38 -14.72
C LEU A 131 -25.80 3.05 -15.66
N SER A 132 -26.98 3.43 -15.18
CA SER A 132 -27.98 4.16 -15.98
C SER A 132 -27.44 5.48 -16.49
N VAL A 133 -26.76 6.26 -15.64
CA VAL A 133 -26.14 7.54 -16.05
C VAL A 133 -25.10 7.30 -17.13
N ALA A 134 -24.18 6.36 -16.93
CA ALA A 134 -23.15 6.05 -17.92
C ALA A 134 -23.74 5.57 -19.25
N ARG A 135 -24.76 4.71 -19.21
CA ARG A 135 -25.41 4.16 -20.40
C ARG A 135 -26.21 5.21 -21.17
N ALA A 136 -26.90 6.11 -20.47
CA ALA A 136 -27.63 7.21 -21.11
C ALA A 136 -26.69 8.16 -21.85
N LEU A 137 -25.58 8.57 -21.21
CA LEU A 137 -24.56 9.41 -21.84
C LEU A 137 -23.92 8.73 -23.06
N ALA A 138 -23.69 7.42 -23.00
CA ALA A 138 -23.21 6.66 -24.14
C ALA A 138 -24.25 6.61 -25.27
N ALA A 139 -25.55 6.51 -24.94
CA ALA A 139 -26.64 6.54 -25.91
C ALA A 139 -26.81 7.92 -26.58
N GLU A 140 -26.39 9.00 -25.91
CA GLU A 140 -26.29 10.35 -26.48
C GLU A 140 -25.05 10.54 -27.39
N GLY A 141 -24.24 9.49 -27.55
CA GLY A 141 -23.08 9.48 -28.45
C GLY A 141 -21.77 9.94 -27.80
N LYS A 142 -21.70 10.06 -26.48
CA LYS A 142 -20.45 10.35 -25.77
C LYS A 142 -19.55 9.11 -25.68
N ASP A 143 -18.23 9.34 -25.71
CA ASP A 143 -17.22 8.31 -25.41
C ASP A 143 -17.11 8.14 -23.88
N VAL A 144 -17.95 7.26 -23.32
CA VAL A 144 -18.11 7.08 -21.88
C VAL A 144 -17.27 5.92 -21.36
N THR A 145 -16.49 6.21 -20.31
CA THR A 145 -15.81 5.19 -19.51
C THR A 145 -16.27 5.30 -18.05
N LEU A 146 -16.78 4.21 -17.49
CA LEU A 146 -17.04 4.11 -16.06
C LEU A 146 -15.72 3.88 -15.33
N VAL A 147 -15.43 4.68 -14.30
CA VAL A 147 -14.24 4.50 -13.47
C VAL A 147 -14.66 4.06 -12.09
N SER A 148 -14.21 2.88 -11.67
CA SER A 148 -14.53 2.30 -10.37
C SER A 148 -13.36 1.48 -9.81
N LYS A 149 -13.18 1.49 -8.48
CA LYS A 149 -12.29 0.54 -7.80
C LYS A 149 -12.98 -0.79 -7.49
N ASP A 150 -14.31 -0.85 -7.53
CA ASP A 150 -15.08 -2.07 -7.30
C ASP A 150 -15.11 -2.98 -8.53
N MET A 151 -14.48 -4.16 -8.42
CA MET A 151 -14.41 -5.13 -9.52
C MET A 151 -15.80 -5.62 -9.96
N PRO A 152 -16.72 -6.02 -9.06
CA PRO A 152 -18.11 -6.33 -9.41
C PRO A 152 -18.79 -5.25 -10.27
N LEU A 153 -18.71 -3.97 -9.89
CA LEU A 153 -19.32 -2.89 -10.67
C LEU A 153 -18.72 -2.78 -12.09
N ARG A 154 -17.40 -2.93 -12.24
CA ARG A 154 -16.75 -2.93 -13.57
C ARG A 154 -17.23 -4.10 -14.45
N VAL A 155 -17.43 -5.29 -13.88
CA VAL A 155 -17.97 -6.45 -14.60
C VAL A 155 -19.43 -6.22 -15.03
N LYS A 156 -20.24 -5.62 -14.15
CA LYS A 156 -21.63 -5.23 -14.48
C LYS A 156 -21.66 -4.22 -15.64
N ALA A 157 -20.78 -3.22 -15.64
CA ALA A 157 -20.65 -2.23 -16.70
C ALA A 157 -20.31 -2.86 -18.06
N ALA A 158 -19.30 -3.73 -18.10
CA ALA A 158 -18.93 -4.45 -19.32
C ALA A 158 -20.09 -5.30 -19.86
N SER A 159 -20.88 -5.92 -18.96
CA SER A 159 -22.03 -6.75 -19.31
C SER A 159 -23.18 -5.96 -19.96
N VAL A 160 -23.27 -4.64 -19.75
CA VAL A 160 -24.26 -3.76 -20.39
C VAL A 160 -23.66 -2.93 -21.54
N GLY A 161 -22.45 -3.27 -21.99
CA GLY A 161 -21.79 -2.66 -23.14
C GLY A 161 -21.12 -1.32 -22.86
N LEU A 162 -20.78 -1.03 -21.60
CA LEU A 162 -20.00 0.15 -21.21
C LEU A 162 -18.51 -0.20 -21.07
N SER A 163 -17.63 0.70 -21.51
CA SER A 163 -16.22 0.64 -21.13
C SER A 163 -16.08 0.93 -19.64
N ALA A 164 -15.26 0.15 -18.95
CA ALA A 164 -15.02 0.31 -17.52
C ALA A 164 -13.54 0.15 -17.20
N ASP A 165 -12.99 1.13 -16.50
CA ASP A 165 -11.58 1.18 -16.09
C ASP A 165 -11.43 1.23 -14.57
N GLU A 166 -10.31 0.69 -14.10
CA GLU A 166 -9.88 0.82 -12.71
C GLU A 166 -9.19 2.16 -12.49
N TYR A 167 -9.49 2.84 -11.37
CA TYR A 167 -8.74 4.04 -10.99
C TYR A 167 -7.36 3.69 -10.43
N ARG A 168 -6.30 4.04 -11.17
CA ARG A 168 -4.91 3.63 -10.87
C ARG A 168 -4.00 4.72 -10.29
N HIS A 169 -4.50 5.92 -10.02
CA HIS A 169 -3.64 6.96 -9.47
C HIS A 169 -3.10 6.56 -8.09
N GLY A 170 -1.77 6.66 -7.92
CA GLY A 170 -1.09 6.29 -6.67
C GLY A 170 -0.94 4.79 -6.44
N GLN A 171 -1.17 3.95 -7.45
CA GLN A 171 -0.90 2.52 -7.41
C GLN A 171 0.60 2.22 -7.60
N ALA A 172 1.08 1.13 -6.99
CA ALA A 172 2.45 0.64 -7.10
C ALA A 172 2.80 0.23 -8.53
N THR A 173 3.93 0.73 -9.04
CA THR A 173 4.47 0.38 -10.36
C THR A 173 5.00 -1.06 -10.42
N ASP A 174 5.58 -1.57 -9.34
CA ASP A 174 6.03 -2.96 -9.21
C ASP A 174 5.59 -3.55 -7.86
N PRO A 175 4.48 -4.31 -7.80
CA PRO A 175 4.01 -4.94 -6.58
C PRO A 175 4.80 -6.22 -6.23
N SER A 176 5.77 -6.62 -7.05
CA SER A 176 6.55 -7.86 -6.86
C SER A 176 7.87 -7.65 -6.13
N TRP A 177 8.24 -6.40 -5.85
CA TRP A 177 9.46 -6.10 -5.11
C TRP A 177 9.42 -6.70 -3.69
N THR A 178 10.32 -7.64 -3.43
CA THR A 178 10.35 -8.42 -2.18
C THR A 178 11.23 -7.80 -1.10
N GLY A 179 12.03 -6.78 -1.44
CA GLY A 179 13.07 -6.24 -0.54
C GLY A 179 14.32 -7.12 -0.41
N MET A 180 14.41 -8.22 -1.18
CA MET A 180 15.56 -9.11 -1.23
C MET A 180 16.18 -9.11 -2.63
N ALA A 181 17.49 -9.32 -2.71
CA ALA A 181 18.22 -9.56 -3.95
C ALA A 181 19.32 -10.60 -3.71
N GLU A 182 19.74 -11.28 -4.78
CA GLU A 182 20.87 -12.21 -4.76
C GLU A 182 22.01 -11.62 -5.58
N LEU A 183 23.24 -11.71 -5.06
CA LEU A 183 24.45 -11.24 -5.74
C LEU A 183 25.55 -12.29 -5.65
N GLU A 184 26.33 -12.43 -6.73
CA GLU A 184 27.54 -13.23 -6.76
C GLU A 184 28.77 -12.36 -6.46
N LEU A 185 29.62 -12.86 -5.58
CA LEU A 185 30.83 -12.21 -5.08
C LEU A 185 32.06 -13.06 -5.33
N GLY A 186 33.19 -12.38 -5.53
CA GLY A 186 34.51 -12.99 -5.40
C GLY A 186 34.83 -13.37 -3.96
N GLU A 187 35.75 -14.34 -3.77
CA GLU A 187 36.18 -14.76 -2.43
C GLU A 187 36.79 -13.61 -1.61
N ALA A 188 37.52 -12.70 -2.26
CA ALA A 188 38.13 -11.54 -1.60
C ALA A 188 37.07 -10.58 -1.02
N GLU A 189 36.01 -10.30 -1.77
CA GLU A 189 34.92 -9.42 -1.36
C GLU A 189 34.12 -10.05 -0.21
N LEU A 190 33.83 -11.35 -0.30
CA LEU A 190 33.14 -12.05 0.79
C LEU A 190 33.98 -12.06 2.08
N ASN A 191 35.29 -12.29 1.98
CA ASN A 191 36.19 -12.24 3.13
C ASN A 191 36.30 -10.84 3.74
N ALA A 192 36.32 -9.78 2.91
CA ALA A 192 36.30 -8.40 3.36
C ALA A 192 35.01 -8.07 4.15
N LEU A 193 33.85 -8.54 3.69
CA LEU A 193 32.59 -8.42 4.44
C LEU A 193 32.64 -9.12 5.81
N TYR A 194 33.20 -10.33 5.88
CA TYR A 194 33.39 -11.03 7.15
C TYR A 194 34.39 -10.33 8.09
N ALA A 195 35.38 -9.65 7.54
CA ALA A 195 36.31 -8.81 8.29
C ALA A 195 35.68 -7.48 8.77
N GLY A 196 34.47 -7.16 8.30
CA GLY A 196 33.72 -5.95 8.68
C GLY A 196 34.05 -4.73 7.83
N GLU A 197 34.68 -4.91 6.67
CA GLU A 197 34.94 -3.85 5.71
C GLU A 197 33.64 -3.44 5.00
N ALA A 198 33.45 -2.14 4.80
CA ALA A 198 32.32 -1.61 4.04
C ALA A 198 32.64 -1.71 2.55
N ILE A 199 31.81 -2.43 1.79
CA ILE A 199 31.97 -2.55 0.34
C ILE A 199 30.84 -1.81 -0.35
N ASP A 200 31.18 -0.96 -1.31
CA ASP A 200 30.19 -0.27 -2.13
C ASP A 200 29.44 -1.29 -3.00
N VAL A 201 28.10 -1.26 -2.96
CA VAL A 201 27.25 -2.18 -3.73
C VAL A 201 27.48 -2.07 -5.23
N THR A 202 27.95 -0.92 -5.72
CA THR A 202 28.29 -0.71 -7.13
C THR A 202 29.57 -1.43 -7.55
N GLU A 203 30.45 -1.74 -6.60
CA GLU A 203 31.71 -2.46 -6.82
C GLU A 203 31.53 -3.97 -6.80
N LEU A 204 30.43 -4.49 -6.22
CA LEU A 204 30.12 -5.92 -6.06
C LEU A 204 29.75 -6.66 -7.38
N ALA A 205 30.28 -6.22 -8.52
CA ALA A 205 29.85 -6.64 -9.84
C ALA A 205 30.89 -7.54 -10.54
N ALA A 206 30.98 -8.81 -10.12
CA ALA A 206 31.69 -9.82 -10.92
C ALA A 206 30.86 -10.35 -12.12
N GLY A 207 29.55 -10.06 -12.21
CA GLY A 207 28.66 -10.68 -13.22
C GLY A 207 27.55 -9.83 -13.86
N GLY A 208 27.36 -8.55 -13.49
CA GLY A 208 26.26 -7.76 -14.03
C GLY A 208 26.07 -6.39 -13.39
N ALA A 209 26.96 -5.45 -13.72
CA ALA A 209 27.06 -4.11 -13.14
C ALA A 209 25.80 -3.21 -13.27
N GLY A 210 24.72 -3.67 -13.90
CA GLY A 210 23.48 -2.91 -14.06
C GLY A 210 22.46 -3.06 -12.93
N GLN A 211 22.44 -4.21 -12.23
CA GLN A 211 21.35 -4.51 -11.28
C GLN A 211 21.67 -4.09 -9.82
N ALA A 212 22.94 -4.14 -9.40
CA ALA A 212 23.34 -3.86 -8.01
C ALA A 212 23.29 -2.36 -7.64
N ALA A 213 23.68 -1.47 -8.56
CA ALA A 213 23.68 -0.01 -8.32
C ALA A 213 22.28 0.58 -8.08
N GLY A 214 21.25 -0.07 -8.63
CA GLY A 214 19.85 0.35 -8.49
C GLY A 214 19.17 -0.12 -7.20
N LEU A 215 19.84 -0.93 -6.37
CA LEU A 215 19.19 -1.52 -5.20
C LEU A 215 18.81 -0.45 -4.17
N PRO A 216 17.54 -0.41 -3.71
CA PRO A 216 17.09 0.51 -2.68
C PRO A 216 17.86 0.33 -1.36
N CYS A 217 17.89 1.39 -0.55
CA CYS A 217 18.32 1.29 0.84
C CYS A 217 17.55 0.18 1.56
N HIS A 218 18.22 -0.51 2.48
CA HIS A 218 17.69 -1.62 3.29
C HIS A 218 17.33 -2.90 2.53
N THR A 219 17.67 -3.00 1.24
CA THR A 219 17.57 -4.26 0.51
C THR A 219 18.43 -5.33 1.19
N GLY A 220 17.81 -6.45 1.55
CA GLY A 220 18.51 -7.64 2.03
C GLY A 220 19.20 -8.36 0.87
N LEU A 221 20.42 -8.83 1.11
CA LEU A 221 21.25 -9.48 0.11
C LEU A 221 21.54 -10.91 0.53
N VAL A 222 21.28 -11.86 -0.35
CA VAL A 222 21.89 -13.20 -0.28
C VAL A 222 23.13 -13.15 -1.16
N LEU A 223 24.29 -13.32 -0.52
CA LEU A 223 25.58 -13.16 -1.16
C LEU A 223 26.20 -14.54 -1.36
N HIS A 224 26.49 -14.90 -2.60
CA HIS A 224 27.06 -16.19 -2.97
C HIS A 224 28.50 -16.03 -3.42
N SER A 225 29.38 -16.91 -2.98
CA SER A 225 30.72 -17.09 -3.53
C SER A 225 30.95 -18.58 -3.82
N PRO A 226 31.99 -18.94 -4.59
CA PRO A 226 32.31 -20.35 -4.88
C PRO A 226 32.52 -21.24 -3.65
N ARG A 227 32.89 -20.66 -2.49
CA ARG A 227 33.23 -21.40 -1.26
C ARG A 227 32.35 -21.09 -0.05
N GLY A 228 31.31 -20.27 -0.21
CA GLY A 228 30.47 -19.89 0.92
C GLY A 228 29.40 -18.88 0.56
N SER A 229 28.54 -18.58 1.53
CA SER A 229 27.49 -17.57 1.40
C SER A 229 27.38 -16.71 2.65
N ALA A 230 26.88 -15.49 2.47
CA ALA A 230 26.60 -14.57 3.56
C ALA A 230 25.26 -13.87 3.34
N LEU A 231 24.78 -13.23 4.41
CA LEU A 231 23.69 -12.28 4.32
C LEU A 231 24.23 -10.87 4.47
N GLY A 232 23.75 -9.96 3.64
CA GLY A 232 24.09 -8.55 3.69
C GLY A 232 22.85 -7.68 3.70
N ARG A 233 23.03 -6.40 4.02
CA ARG A 233 22.01 -5.37 3.83
C ARG A 233 22.63 -4.10 3.26
N VAL A 234 22.00 -3.58 2.21
CA VAL A 234 22.35 -2.30 1.60
C VAL A 234 22.05 -1.16 2.59
N GLN A 235 23.06 -0.33 2.87
CA GLN A 235 22.96 0.85 3.73
C GLN A 235 22.54 2.09 2.91
N GLN A 236 22.32 3.21 3.60
CA GLN A 236 21.91 4.46 2.97
C GLN A 236 22.99 5.04 2.03
N ASP A 237 24.26 4.87 2.40
CA ASP A 237 25.44 5.28 1.63
C ASP A 237 25.81 4.29 0.51
N LYS A 238 24.92 3.33 0.21
CA LYS A 238 25.12 2.26 -0.78
C LYS A 238 26.22 1.26 -0.43
N THR A 239 26.74 1.27 0.79
CA THR A 239 27.61 0.18 1.26
C THR A 239 26.80 -1.05 1.67
N VAL A 240 27.43 -2.21 1.65
CA VAL A 240 26.85 -3.46 2.15
C VAL A 240 27.37 -3.75 3.55
N ARG A 241 26.43 -3.92 4.48
CA ARG A 241 26.72 -4.36 5.85
C ARG A 241 26.40 -5.84 5.98
N LEU A 242 27.33 -6.62 6.55
CA LEU A 242 27.09 -8.01 6.90
C LEU A 242 25.97 -8.15 7.94
N VAL A 243 24.99 -9.02 7.65
CA VAL A 243 23.96 -9.45 8.59
C VAL A 243 24.37 -10.77 9.19
N ARG A 244 24.70 -10.77 10.47
CA ARG A 244 25.13 -11.98 11.19
C ARG A 244 23.95 -12.92 11.40
N GLY A 245 24.19 -14.22 11.20
CA GLY A 245 23.16 -15.27 11.25
C GLY A 245 22.75 -15.70 12.66
N ASP A 246 23.48 -15.27 13.69
CA ASP A 246 23.26 -15.56 15.11
C ASP A 246 22.34 -14.54 15.80
N ARG A 247 21.73 -13.62 15.04
CA ARG A 247 20.80 -12.64 15.60
C ARG A 247 19.53 -13.30 16.12
N GLU A 248 19.17 -12.93 17.33
CA GLU A 248 17.91 -13.26 17.96
C GLU A 248 17.16 -12.01 18.43
N ALA A 249 15.84 -12.15 18.57
CA ALA A 249 15.00 -11.18 19.27
C ALA A 249 14.14 -11.95 20.27
N PHE A 250 14.30 -11.68 21.56
CA PHE A 250 13.50 -12.33 22.60
C PHE A 250 13.44 -13.87 22.47
N GLY A 251 14.60 -14.50 22.23
CA GLY A 251 14.77 -15.95 22.03
C GLY A 251 14.41 -16.49 20.63
N LEU A 252 13.80 -15.67 19.76
CA LEU A 252 13.43 -16.06 18.40
C LEU A 252 14.60 -15.85 17.43
N HIS A 253 14.94 -16.90 16.69
CA HIS A 253 15.96 -16.90 15.64
C HIS A 253 15.33 -17.01 14.25
N GLY A 254 15.90 -16.31 13.27
CA GLY A 254 15.49 -16.43 11.87
C GLY A 254 15.95 -17.75 11.24
N ARG A 255 15.00 -18.52 10.70
CA ARG A 255 15.27 -19.82 10.06
C ARG A 255 15.57 -19.72 8.57
N SER A 256 15.03 -18.70 7.91
CA SER A 256 15.31 -18.37 6.52
C SER A 256 16.18 -17.11 6.39
N ALA A 257 16.71 -16.86 5.18
CA ALA A 257 17.45 -15.64 4.89
C ALA A 257 16.58 -14.40 5.12
N GLU A 258 15.34 -14.43 4.64
CA GLU A 258 14.38 -13.34 4.76
C GLU A 258 14.01 -13.07 6.22
N GLN A 259 13.84 -14.11 7.05
CA GLN A 259 13.57 -13.93 8.48
C GLN A 259 14.76 -13.32 9.22
N ARG A 260 15.99 -13.71 8.87
CA ARG A 260 17.22 -13.12 9.46
C ARG A 260 17.38 -11.66 9.07
N ILE A 261 17.13 -11.32 7.80
CA ILE A 261 17.07 -9.93 7.34
C ILE A 261 15.94 -9.18 8.07
N ALA A 262 14.75 -9.78 8.20
CA ALA A 262 13.64 -9.18 8.92
C ALA A 262 14.01 -8.84 10.38
N LEU A 263 14.66 -9.76 11.10
CA LEU A 263 15.16 -9.48 12.45
C LEU A 263 16.19 -8.36 12.46
N ASP A 264 17.14 -8.32 11.51
CA ASP A 264 18.10 -7.21 11.43
C ASP A 264 17.39 -5.85 11.24
N LEU A 265 16.37 -5.79 10.36
CA LEU A 265 15.58 -4.58 10.12
C LEU A 265 14.73 -4.17 11.32
N LEU A 266 14.10 -5.13 11.99
CA LEU A 266 13.25 -4.90 13.17
C LEU A 266 14.06 -4.48 14.40
N LEU A 267 15.33 -4.88 14.48
CA LEU A 267 16.23 -4.55 15.59
C LEU A 267 17.09 -3.31 15.33
N ASP A 268 17.04 -2.75 14.12
CA ASP A 268 17.70 -1.50 13.75
C ASP A 268 16.82 -0.30 14.13
N ASP A 269 17.30 0.53 15.06
CA ASP A 269 16.55 1.67 15.60
C ASP A 269 16.47 2.85 14.62
N SER A 270 17.29 2.87 13.56
CA SER A 270 17.24 3.92 12.55
C SER A 270 16.02 3.81 11.63
N ILE A 271 15.34 2.65 11.62
CA ILE A 271 14.23 2.35 10.71
C ILE A 271 12.90 2.56 11.43
N GLY A 272 12.17 3.61 11.06
CA GLY A 272 10.89 3.95 11.68
C GLY A 272 9.70 3.12 11.20
N ILE A 273 9.74 2.62 9.96
CA ILE A 273 8.65 1.85 9.33
C ILE A 273 9.21 0.57 8.74
N VAL A 274 8.73 -0.58 9.19
CA VAL A 274 9.10 -1.89 8.63
C VAL A 274 7.87 -2.58 8.06
N SER A 275 7.93 -3.00 6.81
CA SER A 275 6.88 -3.79 6.17
C SER A 275 7.33 -5.25 6.05
N LEU A 276 6.59 -6.15 6.69
CA LEU A 276 6.79 -7.60 6.60
C LEU A 276 5.66 -8.20 5.76
N GLY A 277 5.96 -8.52 4.50
CA GLY A 277 5.07 -9.25 3.61
C GLY A 277 5.28 -10.76 3.72
N GLY A 278 4.33 -11.56 3.25
CA GLY A 278 4.53 -13.01 3.10
C GLY A 278 3.26 -13.81 3.37
N ARG A 279 3.27 -15.08 2.98
CA ARG A 279 2.10 -15.98 3.14
C ARG A 279 1.80 -16.27 4.62
N ALA A 280 0.60 -16.73 4.93
CA ALA A 280 0.28 -17.25 6.26
C ALA A 280 1.27 -18.37 6.68
N GLY A 281 1.76 -18.32 7.92
CA GLY A 281 2.73 -19.31 8.43
C GLY A 281 4.22 -19.00 8.20
N THR A 282 4.54 -17.88 7.56
CA THR A 282 5.93 -17.41 7.36
C THR A 282 6.56 -16.75 8.60
N GLY A 283 5.81 -16.60 9.69
CA GLY A 283 6.32 -16.09 10.98
C GLY A 283 6.27 -14.57 11.18
N LYS A 284 5.62 -13.81 10.28
CA LYS A 284 5.54 -12.33 10.32
C LYS A 284 5.17 -11.77 11.71
N SER A 285 4.06 -12.23 12.27
CA SER A 285 3.53 -11.71 13.55
C SER A 285 4.41 -12.11 14.73
N ALA A 286 5.02 -13.31 14.69
CA ALA A 286 5.97 -13.76 15.70
C ALA A 286 7.25 -12.91 15.69
N LEU A 287 7.83 -12.66 14.50
CA LEU A 287 9.01 -11.81 14.34
C LEU A 287 8.75 -10.39 14.84
N ALA A 288 7.62 -9.79 14.44
CA ALA A 288 7.24 -8.45 14.87
C ALA A 288 7.03 -8.37 16.39
N LEU A 289 6.34 -9.35 16.99
CA LEU A 289 6.07 -9.39 18.42
C LEU A 289 7.35 -9.59 19.23
N CYS A 290 8.19 -10.57 18.87
CA CYS A 290 9.47 -10.81 19.53
C CYS A 290 10.40 -9.59 19.44
N ALA A 291 10.51 -8.95 18.26
CA ALA A 291 11.29 -7.73 18.14
C ALA A 291 10.73 -6.57 18.98
N GLY A 292 9.40 -6.45 19.05
CA GLY A 292 8.74 -5.46 19.91
C GLY A 292 9.02 -5.69 21.39
N LEU A 293 8.95 -6.94 21.86
CA LEU A 293 9.25 -7.32 23.24
C LEU A 293 10.73 -7.15 23.57
N GLU A 294 11.64 -7.57 22.71
CA GLU A 294 13.08 -7.31 22.81
C GLU A 294 13.35 -5.81 22.99
N GLN A 295 12.74 -4.97 22.15
CA GLN A 295 12.90 -3.52 22.20
C GLN A 295 12.25 -2.85 23.42
N THR A 296 11.28 -3.51 24.06
CA THR A 296 10.53 -2.97 25.20
C THR A 296 11.09 -3.47 26.54
N MET A 297 11.35 -4.77 26.67
CA MET A 297 11.76 -5.42 27.91
C MET A 297 13.28 -5.44 28.08
N GLU A 298 14.00 -5.92 27.08
CA GLU A 298 15.46 -6.10 27.16
C GLU A 298 16.19 -4.79 26.90
N ARG A 299 15.84 -4.09 25.81
CA ARG A 299 16.53 -2.85 25.39
C ARG A 299 15.91 -1.59 25.97
N ARG A 300 14.70 -1.66 26.52
CA ARG A 300 13.96 -0.54 27.14
C ARG A 300 13.89 0.72 26.25
N ARG A 301 13.80 0.55 24.93
CA ARG A 301 13.68 1.63 23.95
C ARG A 301 12.25 2.13 23.80
N HIS A 302 11.29 1.24 23.97
CA HIS A 302 9.86 1.56 23.96
C HIS A 302 9.25 1.21 25.32
N LYS A 303 8.17 1.90 25.68
CA LYS A 303 7.40 1.64 26.91
C LYS A 303 6.46 0.46 26.78
N LYS A 304 5.94 0.22 25.57
CA LYS A 304 4.99 -0.85 25.28
C LYS A 304 4.95 -1.22 23.80
N VAL A 305 4.47 -2.44 23.54
CA VAL A 305 4.06 -2.94 22.23
C VAL A 305 2.55 -2.73 22.09
N ILE A 306 2.12 -2.11 20.98
CA ILE A 306 0.70 -1.89 20.67
C ILE A 306 0.38 -2.58 19.36
N VAL A 307 -0.55 -3.52 19.36
CA VAL A 307 -1.00 -4.24 18.16
C VAL A 307 -2.36 -3.71 17.74
N PHE A 308 -2.44 -3.14 16.55
CA PHE A 308 -3.69 -2.77 15.90
C PHE A 308 -4.10 -3.87 14.91
N ARG A 309 -5.34 -4.35 15.02
CA ARG A 309 -5.94 -5.25 14.01
C ARG A 309 -7.20 -4.61 13.41
N PRO A 310 -7.41 -4.72 12.09
CA PRO A 310 -8.67 -4.31 11.49
C PRO A 310 -9.82 -5.26 11.87
N LEU A 311 -11.01 -4.69 12.00
CA LEU A 311 -12.22 -5.44 12.30
C LEU A 311 -12.91 -5.82 10.99
N TYR A 312 -12.65 -7.03 10.50
CA TYR A 312 -13.46 -7.61 9.42
C TYR A 312 -14.41 -8.66 10.01
N ALA A 313 -15.68 -8.50 9.67
CA ALA A 313 -16.70 -9.51 9.92
C ALA A 313 -16.37 -10.77 9.12
N VAL A 314 -15.79 -11.80 9.76
CA VAL A 314 -15.68 -13.12 9.13
C VAL A 314 -17.08 -13.71 9.03
N GLY A 315 -17.54 -14.01 7.82
CA GLY A 315 -18.84 -14.66 7.59
C GLY A 315 -20.06 -13.72 7.59
N GLY A 316 -19.89 -12.42 7.31
CA GLY A 316 -21.02 -11.50 7.13
C GLY A 316 -21.75 -11.10 8.42
N GLN A 317 -21.16 -11.35 9.59
CA GLN A 317 -21.69 -10.83 10.84
C GLN A 317 -21.22 -9.39 11.06
N ASP A 318 -22.07 -8.41 10.75
CA ASP A 318 -21.88 -7.05 11.24
C ASP A 318 -21.67 -7.09 12.76
N LEU A 319 -20.53 -6.57 13.24
CA LEU A 319 -20.18 -6.53 14.68
C LEU A 319 -21.19 -5.73 15.53
N GLY A 320 -22.19 -5.14 14.89
CA GLY A 320 -23.33 -4.52 15.54
C GLY A 320 -24.02 -5.55 16.43
N TYR A 321 -23.95 -5.31 17.75
CA TYR A 321 -24.63 -6.03 18.83
C TYR A 321 -23.92 -7.24 19.46
N LEU A 322 -22.59 -7.32 19.50
CA LEU A 322 -22.00 -8.03 20.64
C LEU A 322 -22.28 -7.19 21.91
N PRO A 323 -23.00 -7.70 22.92
CA PRO A 323 -23.07 -7.05 24.23
C PRO A 323 -21.73 -7.23 24.95
N GLY A 324 -21.29 -6.21 25.70
CA GLY A 324 -20.04 -6.28 26.46
C GLY A 324 -19.13 -5.06 26.27
N SER A 325 -18.07 -5.01 27.07
CA SER A 325 -17.00 -4.02 26.95
C SER A 325 -16.25 -4.18 25.61
N GLU A 326 -15.56 -3.14 25.18
CA GLU A 326 -14.75 -3.19 23.96
C GLU A 326 -13.69 -4.32 24.00
N SER A 327 -13.12 -4.57 25.18
CA SER A 327 -12.19 -5.68 25.42
C SER A 327 -12.84 -7.04 25.22
N GLU A 328 -14.10 -7.23 25.64
CA GLU A 328 -14.85 -8.48 25.45
C GLU A 328 -15.16 -8.72 23.97
N LYS A 329 -15.46 -7.65 23.23
CA LYS A 329 -15.64 -7.71 21.77
C LYS A 329 -14.36 -8.04 21.04
N MET A 330 -13.22 -7.55 21.52
CA MET A 330 -11.91 -7.82 20.92
C MET A 330 -11.35 -9.18 21.30
N SER A 331 -11.90 -9.85 22.32
CA SER A 331 -11.35 -11.09 22.87
C SER A 331 -11.00 -12.14 21.80
N PRO A 332 -11.87 -12.46 20.82
CA PRO A 332 -11.53 -13.46 19.79
C PRO A 332 -10.36 -13.04 18.89
N TRP A 333 -10.26 -11.75 18.54
CA TRP A 333 -9.21 -11.23 17.65
C TRP A 333 -7.88 -11.01 18.36
N ALA A 334 -7.92 -10.64 19.64
CA ALA A 334 -6.77 -10.52 20.51
C ALA A 334 -6.19 -11.90 20.87
N GLN A 335 -7.02 -12.94 20.89
CA GLN A 335 -6.60 -14.31 21.18
C GLN A 335 -5.48 -14.78 20.26
N ALA A 336 -5.53 -14.50 18.95
CA ALA A 336 -4.46 -14.90 18.03
C ALA A 336 -3.08 -14.28 18.38
N VAL A 337 -3.07 -13.04 18.89
CA VAL A 337 -1.84 -12.37 19.35
C VAL A 337 -1.34 -13.03 20.64
N PHE A 338 -2.24 -13.32 21.58
CA PHE A 338 -1.87 -13.98 22.84
C PHE A 338 -1.49 -15.46 22.67
N ASP A 339 -2.06 -16.16 21.69
CA ASP A 339 -1.69 -17.53 21.30
C ASP A 339 -0.28 -17.53 20.71
N THR A 340 0.02 -16.56 19.82
CA THR A 340 1.37 -16.35 19.29
C THR A 340 2.35 -16.05 20.43
N LEU A 341 1.99 -15.17 21.37
CA LEU A 341 2.81 -14.89 22.56
C LEU A 341 3.06 -16.16 23.38
N GLY A 342 2.01 -16.92 23.69
CA GLY A 342 2.11 -18.14 24.51
C GLY A 342 2.94 -19.25 23.87
N ALA A 343 3.05 -19.28 22.54
CA ALA A 343 3.93 -20.20 21.83
C ALA A 343 5.42 -19.77 21.87
N LEU A 344 5.70 -18.49 22.13
CA LEU A 344 7.03 -17.90 22.06
C LEU A 344 7.68 -17.72 23.43
N VAL A 345 6.89 -17.56 24.50
CA VAL A 345 7.40 -17.21 25.83
C VAL A 345 6.81 -18.13 26.91
N HIS A 346 7.57 -18.36 27.97
CA HIS A 346 7.08 -19.12 29.13
C HIS A 346 5.95 -18.39 29.87
N ASP A 347 5.07 -19.15 30.55
CA ASP A 347 3.86 -18.61 31.20
C ASP A 347 4.15 -17.49 32.21
N ASN A 348 5.25 -17.59 32.98
CA ASN A 348 5.67 -16.56 33.93
C ASN A 348 6.02 -15.23 33.24
N VAL A 349 6.71 -15.29 32.09
CA VAL A 349 7.05 -14.11 31.30
C VAL A 349 5.80 -13.50 30.67
N ARG A 350 4.88 -14.36 30.19
CA ARG A 350 3.58 -13.92 29.68
C ARG A 350 2.78 -13.16 30.75
N GLU A 351 2.67 -13.71 31.95
CA GLU A 351 2.00 -13.07 33.07
C GLU A 351 2.63 -11.72 33.43
N GLU A 352 3.96 -11.60 33.38
CA GLU A 352 4.67 -10.34 33.59
C GLU A 352 4.34 -9.29 32.51
N ILE A 353 4.37 -9.68 31.22
CA ILE A 353 4.05 -8.80 30.10
C ILE A 353 2.62 -8.24 30.24
N LEU A 354 1.66 -9.11 30.54
CA LEU A 354 0.26 -8.74 30.69
C LEU A 354 0.03 -7.93 31.96
N GLY A 355 0.57 -8.36 33.09
CA GLY A 355 0.42 -7.71 34.39
C GLY A 355 0.99 -6.29 34.42
N ARG A 356 2.02 -6.01 33.62
CA ARG A 356 2.60 -4.67 33.46
C ARG A 356 1.97 -3.84 32.35
N GLY A 357 1.02 -4.39 31.58
CA GLY A 357 0.41 -3.71 30.44
C GLY A 357 1.43 -3.37 29.33
N MET A 358 2.47 -4.20 29.17
CA MET A 358 3.52 -3.99 28.17
C MET A 358 3.07 -4.36 26.75
N LEU A 359 2.03 -5.18 26.62
CA LEU A 359 1.40 -5.54 25.34
C LEU A 359 -0.08 -5.14 25.38
N GLU A 360 -0.50 -4.37 24.39
CA GLU A 360 -1.88 -3.92 24.23
C GLU A 360 -2.39 -4.31 22.83
N VAL A 361 -3.58 -4.90 22.73
CA VAL A 361 -4.22 -5.21 21.44
C VAL A 361 -5.47 -4.36 21.30
N LEU A 362 -5.55 -3.56 20.23
CA LEU A 362 -6.61 -2.59 19.99
C LEU A 362 -7.20 -2.74 18.58
N PRO A 363 -8.48 -2.38 18.37
CA PRO A 363 -9.02 -2.24 17.03
C PRO A 363 -8.37 -1.06 16.31
N LEU A 364 -8.20 -1.16 14.99
CA LEU A 364 -7.56 -0.10 14.19
C LEU A 364 -8.26 1.27 14.32
N THR A 365 -9.57 1.28 14.58
CA THR A 365 -10.37 2.50 14.77
C THR A 365 -9.84 3.38 15.91
N HIS A 366 -9.13 2.80 16.88
CA HIS A 366 -8.59 3.50 18.05
C HIS A 366 -7.37 4.36 17.76
N ILE A 367 -6.76 4.23 16.59
CA ILE A 367 -5.62 5.07 16.23
C ILE A 367 -6.00 6.52 15.97
N ARG A 368 -7.27 6.79 15.66
CA ARG A 368 -7.75 8.14 15.32
C ARG A 368 -7.69 9.06 16.53
N GLY A 369 -7.06 10.22 16.35
CA GLY A 369 -6.94 11.24 17.40
C GLY A 369 -5.88 10.94 18.46
N ARG A 370 -5.09 9.87 18.29
CA ARG A 370 -3.94 9.57 19.15
C ARG A 370 -2.64 9.98 18.47
N SER A 371 -1.64 10.29 19.28
CA SER A 371 -0.23 10.32 18.87
C SER A 371 0.50 9.27 19.69
N LEU A 372 1.14 8.31 19.01
CA LEU A 372 1.79 7.18 19.64
C LEU A 372 3.25 7.52 19.87
N HIS A 373 3.64 7.75 21.13
CA HIS A 373 4.99 8.09 21.55
C HIS A 373 5.61 6.95 22.36
N ASP A 374 6.92 6.77 22.23
CA ASP A 374 7.70 5.74 22.92
C ASP A 374 7.10 4.32 22.79
N ALA A 375 6.53 3.98 21.63
CA ALA A 375 5.78 2.74 21.41
C ALA A 375 6.28 1.94 20.21
N PHE A 376 6.32 0.61 20.35
CA PHE A 376 6.52 -0.30 19.24
C PHE A 376 5.15 -0.71 18.70
N VAL A 377 4.77 -0.16 17.55
CA VAL A 377 3.44 -0.34 16.99
C VAL A 377 3.45 -1.46 15.95
N ILE A 378 2.52 -2.40 16.03
CA ILE A 378 2.31 -3.45 15.03
C ILE A 378 0.93 -3.22 14.43
N VAL A 379 0.83 -3.15 13.11
CA VAL A 379 -0.43 -3.08 12.37
C VAL A 379 -0.53 -4.38 11.60
N ASP A 380 -1.38 -5.27 12.10
CA ASP A 380 -1.51 -6.63 11.58
C ASP A 380 -2.64 -6.73 10.56
N GLU A 381 -2.52 -7.67 9.62
CA GLU A 381 -3.44 -7.85 8.48
C GLU A 381 -3.60 -6.58 7.61
N ALA A 382 -2.49 -5.87 7.37
CA ALA A 382 -2.51 -4.59 6.66
C ALA A 382 -2.89 -4.71 5.17
N GLN A 383 -2.96 -5.91 4.59
CA GLN A 383 -3.33 -6.14 3.19
C GLN A 383 -4.76 -5.69 2.85
N SER A 384 -5.66 -5.72 3.82
CA SER A 384 -7.07 -5.38 3.61
C SER A 384 -7.34 -3.88 3.76
N LEU A 385 -6.33 -3.10 4.19
CA LEU A 385 -6.43 -1.66 4.43
C LEU A 385 -6.25 -0.85 3.14
N GLU A 386 -7.18 0.09 2.92
CA GLU A 386 -7.03 1.09 1.88
C GLU A 386 -5.83 2.03 2.19
N ARG A 387 -5.18 2.54 1.14
CA ARG A 387 -4.00 3.44 1.25
C ARG A 387 -4.24 4.61 2.21
N GLY A 388 -5.43 5.21 2.15
CA GLY A 388 -5.80 6.32 3.01
C GLY A 388 -5.85 5.97 4.50
N VAL A 389 -6.26 4.76 4.84
CA VAL A 389 -6.27 4.27 6.22
C VAL A 389 -4.85 4.05 6.72
N LEU A 390 -3.98 3.44 5.90
CA LEU A 390 -2.56 3.29 6.21
C LEU A 390 -1.87 4.65 6.43
N LEU A 391 -2.16 5.66 5.61
CA LEU A 391 -1.65 7.02 5.83
C LEU A 391 -2.12 7.63 7.16
N THR A 392 -3.36 7.35 7.55
CA THR A 392 -3.89 7.79 8.86
C THR A 392 -3.11 7.14 9.99
N VAL A 393 -2.75 5.86 9.87
CA VAL A 393 -1.96 5.11 10.85
C VAL A 393 -0.53 5.67 10.93
N LEU A 394 0.17 5.74 9.78
CA LEU A 394 1.56 6.17 9.71
C LEU A 394 1.76 7.61 10.21
N SER A 395 0.79 8.49 9.97
CA SER A 395 0.83 9.88 10.46
C SER A 395 0.63 10.05 11.98
N ARG A 396 0.29 8.98 12.72
CA ARG A 396 0.18 9.01 14.18
C ARG A 396 1.41 8.49 14.91
N ILE A 397 2.41 8.01 14.19
CA ILE A 397 3.66 7.54 14.79
C ILE A 397 4.47 8.76 15.22
N GLY A 398 4.55 8.97 16.52
CA GLY A 398 5.25 10.09 17.15
C GLY A 398 6.71 9.77 17.47
N THR A 399 7.38 10.72 18.11
CA THR A 399 8.77 10.58 18.55
C THR A 399 8.98 9.35 19.44
N GLY A 400 10.13 8.69 19.26
CA GLY A 400 10.50 7.50 20.04
C GLY A 400 9.68 6.25 19.70
N SER A 401 8.84 6.30 18.66
CA SER A 401 8.03 5.18 18.22
C SER A 401 8.46 4.68 16.85
N ARG A 402 8.10 3.43 16.57
CA ARG A 402 8.21 2.82 15.24
C ARG A 402 6.97 2.00 14.94
N VAL A 403 6.79 1.65 13.68
CA VAL A 403 5.65 0.85 13.22
C VAL A 403 6.10 -0.31 12.33
N VAL A 404 5.49 -1.47 12.56
CA VAL A 404 5.64 -2.68 11.74
C VAL A 404 4.30 -2.98 11.09
N LEU A 405 4.28 -3.07 9.76
CA LEU A 405 3.11 -3.46 8.98
C LEU A 405 3.29 -4.93 8.58
N THR A 406 2.49 -5.84 9.13
CA THR A 406 2.44 -7.25 8.69
C THR A 406 1.30 -7.42 7.69
N HIS A 407 1.58 -8.09 6.57
CA HIS A 407 0.58 -8.29 5.52
C HIS A 407 0.81 -9.55 4.70
N ASP A 408 -0.28 -10.04 4.09
CA ASP A 408 -0.26 -11.09 3.08
C ASP A 408 -1.05 -10.62 1.85
N VAL A 409 -0.34 -10.16 0.81
CA VAL A 409 -0.98 -9.64 -0.41
C VAL A 409 -1.80 -10.72 -1.14
N ALA A 410 -1.58 -12.01 -0.89
CA ALA A 410 -2.38 -13.08 -1.48
C ALA A 410 -3.73 -13.27 -0.75
N GLN A 411 -3.82 -12.96 0.55
CA GLN A 411 -5.02 -13.11 1.38
C GLN A 411 -5.82 -11.80 1.49
N ARG A 412 -6.39 -11.37 0.36
CA ARG A 412 -7.13 -10.12 0.28
C ARG A 412 -8.62 -10.34 0.52
N ASP A 413 -9.07 -10.02 1.72
CA ASP A 413 -10.50 -10.08 2.06
C ASP A 413 -11.28 -8.88 1.50
N ASN A 414 -10.62 -7.73 1.33
CA ASN A 414 -11.25 -6.51 0.84
C ASN A 414 -11.08 -6.33 -0.68
N LEU A 415 -12.14 -6.63 -1.44
CA LEU A 415 -12.16 -6.50 -2.91
C LEU A 415 -12.02 -5.06 -3.43
N ARG A 416 -12.15 -4.04 -2.57
CA ARG A 416 -11.94 -2.63 -2.93
C ARG A 416 -10.46 -2.25 -3.08
N VAL A 417 -9.56 -3.09 -2.56
CA VAL A 417 -8.10 -2.85 -2.61
C VAL A 417 -7.51 -3.63 -3.78
N GLY A 418 -7.18 -2.95 -4.88
CA GLY A 418 -6.55 -3.55 -6.08
C GLY A 418 -5.10 -3.99 -5.86
N ARG A 419 -4.53 -4.84 -6.74
CA ARG A 419 -3.21 -5.51 -6.54
C ARG A 419 -2.05 -4.55 -6.28
N HIS A 420 -2.20 -3.33 -6.80
CA HIS A 420 -1.22 -2.27 -6.72
C HIS A 420 -1.61 -1.18 -5.69
N ASP A 421 -2.68 -1.36 -4.92
CA ASP A 421 -3.18 -0.38 -3.95
C ASP A 421 -2.91 -0.83 -2.50
N GLY A 422 -3.32 0.00 -1.53
CA GLY A 422 -3.19 -0.30 -0.11
C GLY A 422 -1.73 -0.38 0.32
N VAL A 423 -1.34 -1.49 0.94
CA VAL A 423 0.04 -1.70 1.42
C VAL A 423 1.06 -1.70 0.28
N ALA A 424 0.72 -2.21 -0.91
CA ALA A 424 1.62 -2.23 -2.06
C ALA A 424 1.98 -0.80 -2.51
N ALA A 425 0.99 0.10 -2.56
CA ALA A 425 1.20 1.52 -2.88
C ALA A 425 2.06 2.23 -1.84
N VAL A 426 1.91 1.88 -0.55
CA VAL A 426 2.75 2.43 0.52
C VAL A 426 4.19 1.95 0.39
N ILE A 427 4.39 0.65 0.12
CA ILE A 427 5.72 0.07 -0.11
C ILE A 427 6.42 0.78 -1.27
N GLU A 428 5.74 0.95 -2.41
CA GLU A 428 6.34 1.60 -3.57
C GLU A 428 6.65 3.08 -3.32
N ALA A 429 5.76 3.81 -2.64
CA ALA A 429 5.97 5.22 -2.33
C ALA A 429 7.13 5.46 -1.34
N LEU A 430 7.41 4.50 -0.45
CA LEU A 430 8.46 4.61 0.57
C LEU A 430 9.76 3.87 0.19
N LYS A 431 9.75 3.13 -0.93
CA LYS A 431 10.91 2.34 -1.41
C LYS A 431 12.16 3.22 -1.51
N GLY A 432 13.22 2.78 -0.84
CA GLY A 432 14.51 3.47 -0.80
C GLY A 432 14.63 4.61 0.20
N HIS A 433 13.56 4.94 0.93
CA HIS A 433 13.62 5.94 2.00
C HIS A 433 14.37 5.38 3.23
N PRO A 434 15.31 6.11 3.86
CA PRO A 434 16.14 5.60 4.97
C PRO A 434 15.37 5.21 6.25
N LEU A 435 14.12 5.68 6.40
CA LEU A 435 13.25 5.31 7.51
C LEU A 435 12.33 4.13 7.21
N PHE A 436 12.40 3.57 6.00
CA PHE A 436 11.48 2.53 5.54
C PHE A 436 12.24 1.31 5.02
N ALA A 437 11.89 0.13 5.54
CA ALA A 437 12.35 -1.13 4.99
C ALA A 437 11.18 -2.06 4.68
N HIS A 438 11.34 -2.89 3.67
CA HIS A 438 10.40 -3.93 3.31
C HIS A 438 11.13 -5.25 3.14
N VAL A 439 10.53 -6.34 3.59
CA VAL A 439 10.95 -7.70 3.26
C VAL A 439 9.72 -8.58 3.11
N THR A 440 9.69 -9.41 2.07
CA THR A 440 8.66 -10.42 1.85
C THR A 440 9.22 -11.80 2.21
N LEU A 441 8.56 -12.46 3.16
CA LEU A 441 8.86 -13.82 3.61
C LEU A 441 8.17 -14.81 2.68
N THR A 442 8.95 -15.66 2.02
CA THR A 442 8.46 -16.61 1.01
C THR A 442 8.26 -18.01 1.59
N ARG A 443 9.16 -18.44 2.49
CA ARG A 443 9.16 -19.79 3.05
C ARG A 443 8.22 -19.91 4.25
N SER A 444 7.27 -20.86 4.15
CA SER A 444 6.42 -21.26 5.28
C SER A 444 7.26 -22.06 6.29
N GLU A 445 7.07 -21.80 7.57
CA GLU A 445 7.70 -22.54 8.67
C GLU A 445 6.67 -23.39 9.42
N ARG A 446 5.56 -23.71 8.76
CA ARG A 446 4.49 -24.54 9.30
C ARG A 446 4.95 -25.98 9.50
N SER A 447 4.22 -26.72 10.33
CA SER A 447 4.46 -28.15 10.47
C SER A 447 4.31 -28.87 9.12
N PRO A 448 4.99 -30.00 8.90
CA PRO A 448 4.86 -30.78 7.66
C PRO A 448 3.41 -31.13 7.32
N ILE A 449 2.55 -31.27 8.33
CA ILE A 449 1.11 -31.53 8.16
C ILE A 449 0.41 -30.34 7.52
N ALA A 450 0.66 -29.12 8.03
CA ALA A 450 0.01 -27.91 7.53
C ALA A 450 0.57 -27.47 6.16
N GLU A 451 1.84 -27.76 5.88
CA GLU A 451 2.42 -27.61 4.53
C GLU A 451 1.73 -28.56 3.53
N MET A 452 1.68 -29.86 3.84
CA MET A 452 1.00 -30.87 3.01
C MET A 452 -0.46 -30.52 2.71
N VAL A 453 -1.23 -30.07 3.71
CA VAL A 453 -2.64 -29.69 3.52
C VAL A 453 -2.79 -28.44 2.65
N THR A 454 -1.88 -27.47 2.80
CA THR A 454 -1.90 -26.23 2.01
C THR A 454 -1.61 -26.55 0.54
N ASP A 455 -0.57 -27.33 0.28
CA ASP A 455 -0.19 -27.74 -1.08
C ASP A 455 -1.28 -28.58 -1.76
N LEU A 456 -1.92 -29.51 -1.03
CA LEU A 456 -2.98 -30.38 -1.57
C LEU A 456 -4.32 -29.65 -1.84
N LEU A 457 -4.60 -28.54 -1.15
CA LEU A 457 -5.91 -27.88 -1.19
C LEU A 457 -5.91 -26.53 -1.92
N GLU A 458 -4.77 -25.86 -2.04
CA GLU A 458 -4.66 -24.60 -2.79
C GLU A 458 -4.44 -24.80 -4.30
N GLU A 459 -4.04 -26.00 -4.74
CA GLU A 459 -4.15 -26.41 -6.14
C GLU A 459 -5.61 -26.70 -6.49
N VAL A 460 -6.45 -25.67 -6.59
CA VAL A 460 -7.66 -25.73 -7.39
C VAL A 460 -7.26 -25.36 -8.81
N PRO A 461 -7.21 -26.32 -9.76
CA PRO A 461 -7.03 -25.96 -11.16
C PRO A 461 -8.26 -25.15 -11.58
N ILE A 462 -8.03 -23.92 -12.05
CA ILE A 462 -9.08 -23.12 -12.71
C ILE A 462 -9.25 -23.63 -14.14
#